data_AF-A0A3G5U523-F1
#
_entry.id   AF-A0A3G5U523-F1
#
_cell.length_a   1.000
_cell.length_b   1.000
_cell.length_c   1.000
_cell.angle_alpha   90.00
_cell.angle_beta   90.00
_cell.angle_gamma   90.00
#
_symmetry.space_group_name_H-M   'P 1'
#
loop_
_entity.id
_entity.type
_entity.pdbx_description
1 polymer ?
#
loop_
_entity_poly.entity_id
_entity_poly.type
_entity_poly.pdbx_seq_one_letter_code
_entity_poly.pdbx_strand_id
1 'polypeptide(L)' 'MCACNGTGVIQNGTGMGMYQFGPCVCEAANQTPEEVDRKRHTVIARLMEIHRMQQEEKSGIAS' A
#
# COMPACT_ATOMS: atom_id res chain seq x y z
N MET A 1 13.30 9.78 7.92
CA MET A 1 13.00 8.69 6.95
C MET A 1 11.66 8.09 7.35
N CYS A 2 10.63 8.09 6.48
CA CYS A 2 9.28 7.63 6.83
C CYS A 2 9.12 6.11 6.66
N ALA A 3 8.53 5.40 7.64
CA ALA A 3 8.11 4.00 7.48
C ALA A 3 7.08 3.75 6.36
N CYS A 4 6.46 4.83 5.87
CA CYS A 4 5.37 4.88 4.90
C CYS A 4 5.74 5.50 3.54
N ASN A 5 6.95 6.07 3.40
CA ASN A 5 7.36 6.91 2.26
C ASN A 5 6.37 8.01 1.79
N GLY A 6 5.63 8.63 2.72
CA GLY A 6 4.60 9.65 2.43
C GLY A 6 3.31 9.13 1.78
N THR A 7 3.08 7.81 1.78
CA THR A 7 1.91 7.19 1.13
C THR A 7 0.78 6.83 2.10
N GLY A 8 1.04 6.88 3.42
CA GLY A 8 0.11 6.40 4.44
C GLY A 8 -0.06 4.87 4.47
N VAL A 9 0.77 4.13 3.73
CA VAL A 9 0.78 2.67 3.73
C VAL A 9 2.12 2.19 4.29
N ILE A 10 2.06 1.42 5.37
CA ILE A 10 3.25 0.85 6.01
C ILE A 10 3.37 -0.59 5.52
N GLN A 11 4.47 -0.88 4.82
CA GLN A 11 4.81 -2.23 4.42
C GLN A 11 5.60 -2.88 5.57
N ASN A 12 4.98 -3.80 6.31
CA ASN A 12 5.73 -4.56 7.31
C ASN A 12 6.57 -5.61 6.58
N GLY A 13 7.90 -5.48 6.72
CA GLY A 13 8.89 -6.37 6.11
C GLY A 13 8.93 -7.79 6.68
N THR A 14 7.99 -8.16 7.55
CA THR A 14 7.85 -9.53 8.05
C THR A 14 7.23 -10.37 6.95
N GLY A 15 7.94 -11.43 6.54
CA GLY A 15 7.65 -12.27 5.38
C GLY A 15 6.16 -12.52 5.13
N MET A 16 5.77 -12.38 3.85
CA MET A 16 4.42 -12.32 3.26
C MET A 16 3.85 -10.93 2.95
N GLY A 17 4.62 -9.84 3.10
CA GLY A 17 4.24 -8.53 2.52
C GLY A 17 2.95 -7.96 3.09
N MET A 18 2.80 -7.98 4.41
CA MET A 18 1.62 -7.45 5.09
C MET A 18 1.58 -5.93 5.02
N TYR A 19 0.52 -5.38 4.43
CA TYR A 19 0.28 -3.94 4.36
C TYR A 19 -0.59 -3.51 5.53
N GLN A 20 -0.08 -2.61 6.36
CA GLN A 20 -0.86 -2.00 7.42
C GLN A 20 -1.24 -0.57 7.02
N PHE A 21 -2.55 -0.34 6.93
CA PHE A 21 -3.11 0.99 6.76
C PHE A 21 -3.18 1.67 8.12
N GLY A 22 -2.51 2.79 8.27
CA GLY A 22 -2.50 3.55 9.51
C GLY A 22 -2.10 4.99 9.26
N PRO A 23 -2.41 5.92 10.17
CA PRO A 23 -1.88 7.26 10.10
C PRO A 23 -0.36 7.14 10.15
N CYS A 24 0.30 7.40 9.01
CA CYS A 24 1.72 7.62 9.09
C CYS A 24 1.95 8.87 9.92
N VAL A 25 2.62 8.72 11.05
CA VAL A 25 3.26 9.83 11.74
C VAL A 25 4.65 9.98 11.15
N CYS A 26 4.72 10.81 10.12
CA CYS A 26 5.96 11.27 9.51
C CYS A 26 6.09 12.75 9.93
N GLU A 27 7.31 13.30 10.03
CA GLU A 27 7.47 14.75 10.02
C GLU A 27 6.80 15.25 8.73
N ALA A 28 5.56 15.72 8.86
CA ALA A 28 4.77 16.26 7.77
C ALA A 28 5.32 17.66 7.45
N ALA A 29 6.54 17.69 6.92
CA ALA A 29 7.11 18.88 6.33
C ALA A 29 6.63 18.93 4.87
N ASN A 30 5.57 19.72 4.62
CA ASN A 30 5.11 20.22 3.31
C ASN A 30 4.22 19.35 2.41
N GLN A 31 3.72 18.18 2.81
CA GLN A 31 2.74 17.44 1.98
C GLN A 31 1.31 17.71 2.43
N THR A 32 0.42 18.04 1.49
CA THR A 32 -0.99 18.28 1.83
C THR A 32 -1.74 16.96 2.00
N PRO A 33 -2.83 16.92 2.80
CA PRO A 33 -3.66 15.73 2.96
C PRO A 33 -4.15 15.15 1.62
N GLU A 34 -4.43 16.00 0.63
CA GLU A 34 -4.91 15.60 -0.70
C GLU A 34 -3.82 14.87 -1.50
N GLU A 35 -2.56 15.32 -1.41
CA GLU A 35 -1.43 14.65 -2.06
C GLU A 35 -1.19 13.27 -1.46
N VAL A 36 -1.30 13.16 -0.13
CA VAL A 36 -1.18 11.88 0.58
C VAL A 36 -2.34 10.95 0.21
N ASP A 37 -3.56 11.48 0.13
CA ASP A 37 -4.74 10.70 -0.26
C ASP A 37 -4.66 10.18 -1.71
N ARG A 38 -4.18 11.00 -2.65
CA ARG A 38 -3.97 10.57 -4.04
C ARG A 38 -2.94 9.44 -4.14
N LYS A 39 -1.83 9.55 -3.39
CA LYS A 39 -0.81 8.49 -3.31
C LYS A 39 -1.39 7.22 -2.70
N ARG A 40 -2.19 7.35 -1.63
CA ARG A 40 -2.90 6.24 -0.99
C ARG A 40 -3.81 5.48 -1.96
N HIS A 41 -4.63 6.18 -2.75
CA HIS A 41 -5.48 5.56 -3.78
C HIS A 41 -4.68 4.78 -4.82
N THR A 42 -3.52 5.30 -5.24
CA THR A 42 -2.65 4.61 -6.20
C THR A 42 -2.08 3.32 -5.63
N VAL A 43 -1.68 3.31 -4.35
CA VAL A 43 -1.21 2.11 -3.68
C VAL A 43 -2.34 1.08 -3.53
N ILE A 44 -3.53 1.52 -3.12
CA ILE A 44 -4.71 0.64 -2.99
C ILE A 44 -5.03 -0.06 -4.32
N ALA A 45 -5.05 0.68 -5.43
CA ALA A 45 -5.31 0.11 -6.75
C ALA A 45 -4.30 -0.99 -7.12
N ARG A 46 -3.01 -0.76 -6.86
CA ARG A 46 -1.96 -1.79 -7.07
C ARG A 46 -2.16 -3.01 -6.19
N LEU A 47 -2.55 -2.83 -4.93
CA LEU A 47 -2.79 -3.93 -4.00
C LEU A 47 -4.01 -4.76 -4.39
N MET A 48 -5.07 -4.12 -4.89
CA MET A 48 -6.25 -4.84 -5.41
C MET A 48 -5.88 -5.70 -6.62
N GLU A 49 -5.05 -5.19 -7.53
CA GLU A 49 -4.62 -5.94 -8.70
C GLU A 49 -3.73 -7.13 -8.32
N ILE A 50 -2.79 -6.95 -7.39
CA ILE A 50 -1.99 -8.05 -6.85
C ILE A 50 -2.89 -9.09 -6.19
N HIS A 51 -3.89 -8.66 -5.42
CA HIS A 51 -4.83 -9.57 -4.76
C HIS A 51 -5.68 -10.34 -5.78
N ARG A 52 -6.10 -9.69 -6.88
CA ARG A 52 -6.80 -10.34 -7.99
C ARG A 52 -5.92 -11.43 -8.62
N MET A 53 -4.69 -11.10 -8.98
CA MET A 53 -3.75 -12.06 -9.56
C MET A 53 -3.48 -13.24 -8.62
N GLN A 54 -3.29 -12.99 -7.33
CA GLN A 54 -3.12 -14.06 -6.33
C GLN A 54 -4.35 -14.97 -6.22
N GLN A 55 -5.57 -14.42 -6.38
CA GLN A 55 -6.78 -15.23 -6.41
C GLN A 55 -6.90 -16.04 -7.71
N GLU A 56 -6.51 -15.49 -8.86
CA GLU A 56 -6.49 -16.20 -10.15
C GLU A 56 -5.46 -17.34 -10.16
N GLU A 57 -4.28 -17.12 -9.60
CA GLU A 57 -3.26 -18.15 -9.38
C GLU A 57 -3.78 -19.24 -8.43
N LYS A 58 -4.37 -18.84 -7.29
CA LYS A 58 -4.91 -19.80 -6.30
C LYS A 58 -6.09 -20.61 -6.83
N SER A 59 -6.92 -20.03 -7.70
CA SER A 59 -8.07 -20.70 -8.31
C SER A 59 -7.71 -21.57 -9.53
N GLY A 60 -6.43 -21.58 -9.95
CA GLY A 60 -5.96 -22.34 -11.11
C GLY A 60 -6.45 -21.78 -12.45
N ILE A 61 -6.90 -20.52 -12.48
CA ILE A 61 -7.34 -19.82 -13.69
C ILE A 61 -6.12 -19.23 -14.43
N ALA A 62 -5.04 -18.93 -13.70
CA ALA A 62 -3.75 -18.62 -14.29
C ALA A 62 -3.01 -19.93 -14.63
N SER A 63 -3.24 -20.42 -15.85
CA SER A 63 -2.47 -21.49 -16.51
C SER A 63 -1.24 -20.95 -17.22
#